data_AF-A0A959HY70-F1
#
_entry.id   AF-A0A959HY70-F1
#
_cell.length_a   1.000
_cell.length_b   1.000
_cell.length_c   1.000
_cell.angle_alpha   90.00
_cell.angle_beta   90.00
_cell.angle_gamma   90.00
#
_symmetry.space_group_name_H-M   'P 1'
#
loop_
_entity.id
_entity.type
_entity.pdbx_description
1 polymer ?
#
loop_
_entity_poly.entity_id
_entity_poly.type
_entity_poly.pdbx_seq_one_letter_code
_entity_poly.pdbx_strand_id
1 'polypeptide(L)'
;MFIHKLSKYGLMLLVALVLGGTLMASSHREAPLIANDPLADNTDLYAFRNPRNPRNIVIIANYVPMQLPHGGPNYYSFGENIRYEIHIDNNPSWPGDEIIYRFTFSQRNEDPTTFFNIRLGKQNLKTTYTLEKSTNGGRTFLPILVNANVPPPRIGERSISSPVGL
;
A
#
# COMPACT_ATOMS: atom_id res chain seq x y z
N MET A 1 -1.81 40.62 -44.14
CA MET A 1 -0.96 39.49 -43.67
C MET A 1 -0.97 39.38 -42.13
N PHE A 2 -2.14 39.26 -41.48
CA PHE A 2 -2.24 39.17 -40.01
C PHE A 2 -3.25 38.11 -39.53
N ILE A 3 -4.24 37.76 -40.36
CA ILE A 3 -5.35 36.87 -39.98
C ILE A 3 -4.94 35.38 -39.96
N HIS A 4 -3.94 34.97 -40.74
CA HIS A 4 -3.52 33.56 -40.81
C HIS A 4 -2.60 33.11 -39.65
N LYS A 5 -2.03 34.05 -38.88
CA LYS A 5 -1.18 33.70 -37.72
C LYS A 5 -2.01 33.37 -36.47
N LEU A 6 -3.17 34.00 -36.27
CA LEU A 6 -4.06 33.71 -35.12
C LEU A 6 -4.62 32.27 -35.15
N SER A 7 -4.91 31.74 -36.35
CA SER A 7 -5.49 30.40 -36.53
C SER A 7 -4.56 29.28 -36.05
N LYS A 8 -3.25 29.40 -36.29
CA LYS A 8 -2.27 28.36 -35.91
C LYS A 8 -2.10 28.27 -34.39
N TYR A 9 -2.06 29.41 -33.70
CA TYR A 9 -1.98 29.44 -32.24
C TYR A 9 -3.29 29.00 -31.57
N GLY A 10 -4.44 29.34 -32.15
CA GLY A 10 -5.74 28.88 -31.67
C GLY A 10 -5.90 27.35 -31.76
N LEU A 11 -5.47 26.75 -32.87
CA LEU A 11 -5.49 25.29 -33.04
C LEU A 11 -4.52 24.59 -32.08
N MET A 12 -3.33 25.16 -31.87
CA MET A 12 -2.33 24.61 -30.96
C MET A 12 -2.77 24.67 -29.48
N LEU A 13 -3.48 25.74 -29.09
CA LEU A 13 -4.07 25.88 -27.75
C LEU A 13 -5.22 24.89 -27.53
N LEU A 14 -6.05 24.66 -28.55
CA LEU A 14 -7.17 23.70 -28.50
C LEU A 14 -6.64 22.26 -28.38
N VAL A 15 -5.58 21.92 -29.11
CA VAL A 15 -4.89 20.62 -29.03
C VAL A 15 -4.25 20.43 -27.65
N ALA A 16 -3.64 21.47 -27.06
CA ALA A 16 -3.10 21.40 -25.70
C ALA A 16 -4.18 21.21 -24.62
N LEU A 17 -5.36 21.81 -24.80
CA LEU A 17 -6.51 21.64 -23.91
C LEU A 17 -7.12 20.23 -24.00
N VAL A 18 -7.13 19.62 -25.20
CA VAL A 18 -7.62 18.24 -25.39
C VAL A 18 -6.58 17.20 -24.92
N LEU A 19 -5.28 17.52 -24.97
CA LEU A 19 -4.19 16.65 -24.51
C LEU A 19 -3.83 16.84 -23.04
N GLY A 20 -4.41 17.84 -22.36
CA GLY A 20 -4.26 18.05 -20.92
C GLY A 20 -4.99 16.97 -20.13
N GLY A 21 -4.41 15.76 -20.10
CA GLY A 21 -4.90 14.69 -19.24
C GLY A 21 -4.99 15.17 -17.80
N THR A 22 -6.05 14.78 -17.10
CA THR A 22 -6.17 14.97 -15.66
C THR A 22 -5.00 14.26 -14.98
N LEU A 23 -3.99 15.01 -14.56
CA LEU A 23 -2.91 14.49 -13.73
C LEU A 23 -3.47 14.29 -12.32
N MET A 24 -3.94 13.07 -12.03
CA MET A 24 -4.34 12.62 -10.69
C MET A 24 -3.11 12.26 -9.85
N ALA A 25 -2.11 13.16 -9.79
CA ALA A 25 -0.99 13.01 -8.87
C ALA A 25 -1.33 13.76 -7.59
N SER A 26 -1.84 13.05 -6.58
CA SER A 26 -2.07 13.60 -5.25
C SER A 26 -1.10 12.98 -4.25
N SER A 27 -0.70 13.77 -3.25
CA SER A 27 0.07 13.30 -2.10
C SER A 27 -0.72 12.22 -1.35
N HIS A 28 -0.01 11.21 -0.86
CA HIS A 28 -0.53 9.91 -0.43
C HIS A 28 -1.71 9.98 0.55
N ARG A 29 -1.64 10.79 1.60
CA ARG A 29 -2.76 10.99 2.54
C ARG A 29 -3.77 12.06 2.12
N GLU A 30 -3.40 12.90 1.16
CA GLU A 30 -4.18 14.05 0.69
C GLU A 30 -5.03 13.71 -0.54
N ALA A 31 -4.84 12.50 -1.09
CA ALA A 31 -5.64 11.97 -2.18
C ALA A 31 -7.11 11.88 -1.74
N PRO A 32 -8.03 12.59 -2.41
CA PRO A 32 -9.43 12.67 -2.00
C PRO A 32 -10.11 11.30 -1.82
N LEU A 33 -9.65 10.28 -2.56
CA LEU A 33 -10.20 8.93 -2.53
C LEU A 33 -9.80 8.12 -1.28
N ILE A 34 -8.68 8.46 -0.63
CA ILE A 34 -8.19 7.74 0.57
C ILE A 34 -7.98 8.65 1.78
N ALA A 35 -8.36 9.93 1.70
CA ALA A 35 -8.31 10.86 2.82
C ALA A 35 -9.11 10.36 4.05
N ASN A 36 -10.17 9.57 3.82
CA ASN A 36 -10.99 8.93 4.86
C ASN A 36 -10.68 7.44 5.05
N ASP A 37 -9.69 6.88 4.34
CA ASP A 37 -9.22 5.50 4.48
C ASP A 37 -7.70 5.50 4.72
N PRO A 38 -7.26 5.86 5.95
CA PRO A 38 -5.84 6.00 6.26
C PRO A 38 -5.06 4.67 6.18
N LEU A 39 -5.75 3.53 6.18
CA LEU A 39 -5.09 2.22 6.03
C LEU A 39 -4.75 1.91 4.57
N ALA A 40 -5.41 2.59 3.62
CA ALA A 40 -5.09 2.50 2.19
C ALA A 40 -3.92 3.43 1.78
N ASP A 41 -3.37 4.19 2.73
CA ASP A 41 -2.27 5.13 2.52
C ASP A 41 -0.94 4.40 2.23
N ASN A 42 -0.65 4.19 0.95
CA ASN A 42 0.60 3.61 0.46
C ASN A 42 1.72 4.65 0.49
N THR A 43 2.46 4.81 1.57
CA THR A 43 3.48 5.86 1.71
C THR A 43 4.60 5.85 0.66
N ASP A 44 5.04 4.68 0.16
CA ASP A 44 6.14 4.59 -0.83
C ASP A 44 6.26 3.16 -1.41
N LEU A 45 6.84 3.05 -2.61
CA LEU A 45 7.19 1.79 -3.27
C LEU A 45 8.67 1.80 -3.67
N TYR A 46 9.44 0.86 -3.14
CA TYR A 46 10.83 0.65 -3.50
C TYR A 46 10.98 -0.57 -4.39
N ALA A 47 11.70 -0.44 -5.49
CA ALA A 47 12.08 -1.57 -6.34
C ALA A 47 13.59 -1.50 -6.62
N PHE A 48 14.31 -2.57 -6.27
CA PHE A 48 15.75 -2.63 -6.47
C PHE A 48 16.22 -4.06 -6.72
N ARG A 49 17.35 -4.20 -7.41
CA ARG A 49 17.97 -5.50 -7.64
C ARG A 49 18.48 -6.06 -6.32
N ASN A 50 18.20 -7.33 -6.04
CA ASN A 50 18.65 -7.96 -4.81
C ASN A 50 20.21 -7.97 -4.73
N PRO A 51 20.81 -7.42 -3.67
CA PRO A 51 22.26 -7.28 -3.54
C PRO A 51 23.00 -8.62 -3.39
N ARG A 52 22.31 -9.69 -2.98
CA ARG A 52 22.87 -11.05 -2.82
C ARG A 52 22.56 -11.97 -3.98
N ASN A 53 21.47 -11.71 -4.72
CA ASN A 53 21.11 -12.48 -5.91
C ASN A 53 20.62 -11.55 -7.03
N PRO A 54 21.52 -11.11 -7.93
CA PRO A 54 21.20 -10.16 -9.00
C PRO A 54 20.10 -10.60 -9.98
N ARG A 55 19.70 -11.88 -9.97
CA ARG A 55 18.59 -12.39 -10.79
C ARG A 55 17.21 -12.06 -10.24
N ASN A 56 17.13 -11.54 -9.01
CA ASN A 56 15.88 -11.19 -8.35
C ASN A 56 15.74 -9.67 -8.21
N ILE A 57 14.52 -9.18 -8.38
CA ILE A 57 14.12 -7.84 -7.95
C ILE A 57 13.43 -7.96 -6.59
N VAL A 58 13.78 -7.07 -5.68
CA VAL A 58 13.08 -6.86 -4.41
C VAL A 58 12.14 -5.70 -4.62
N ILE A 59 10.88 -5.91 -4.24
CA ILE A 59 9.86 -4.88 -4.21
C ILE A 59 9.35 -4.76 -2.79
N ILE A 60 9.25 -3.53 -2.28
CA ILE A 60 8.75 -3.21 -0.94
C ILE A 60 7.71 -2.11 -1.10
N ALA A 61 6.49 -2.37 -0.63
CA ALA A 61 5.43 -1.37 -0.55
C ALA A 61 5.18 -1.03 0.93
N ASN A 62 5.27 0.26 1.27
CA ASN A 62 5.09 0.73 2.63
C ASN A 62 3.71 1.36 2.79
N TYR A 63 3.00 0.97 3.84
CA TYR A 63 1.69 1.51 4.17
C TYR A 63 1.69 2.03 5.60
N VAL A 64 0.89 3.07 5.87
CA VAL A 64 0.71 3.67 7.19
C VAL A 64 2.04 4.18 7.80
N PRO A 65 2.37 5.47 7.63
CA PRO A 65 3.68 5.99 8.03
C PRO A 65 3.82 6.13 9.56
N MET A 66 5.06 6.35 10.00
CA MET A 66 5.39 6.92 11.33
C MET A 66 4.90 6.14 12.57
N GLN A 67 4.84 4.81 12.50
CA GLN A 67 4.51 3.96 13.66
C GLN A 67 5.69 3.77 14.64
N LEU A 68 6.09 4.86 15.31
CA LEU A 68 7.17 4.84 16.29
C LEU A 68 6.74 4.17 17.61
N PRO A 69 7.66 3.49 18.34
CA PRO A 69 7.35 2.85 19.62
C PRO A 69 6.73 3.75 20.69
N HIS A 70 7.01 5.06 20.64
CA HIS A 70 6.51 6.04 21.60
C HIS A 70 5.06 6.44 21.33
N GLY A 71 4.51 6.08 20.16
CA GLY A 71 3.13 6.38 19.75
C GLY A 71 2.09 5.36 20.23
N GLY A 72 2.49 4.38 21.05
CA GLY A 72 1.58 3.40 21.63
C GLY A 72 0.52 4.01 22.57
N PRO A 73 -0.38 3.20 23.14
CA PRO A 73 -0.34 1.73 23.16
C PRO A 73 -0.94 1.06 21.90
N ASN A 74 -1.58 1.83 21.02
CA ASN A 74 -2.22 1.33 19.82
C ASN A 74 -1.35 1.59 18.59
N TYR A 75 -1.19 0.55 17.78
CA TYR A 75 -0.46 0.59 16.50
C TYR A 75 -1.44 0.20 15.40
N TYR A 76 -1.28 0.79 14.23
CA TYR A 76 -2.06 0.46 13.06
C TYR A 76 -1.66 -0.91 12.51
N SER A 77 -2.64 -1.60 11.95
CA SER A 77 -2.48 -2.85 11.21
C SER A 77 -2.98 -2.63 9.78
N PHE A 78 -2.78 -3.61 8.89
CA PHE A 78 -3.39 -3.60 7.57
C PHE A 78 -4.90 -3.79 7.67
N GLY A 79 -5.66 -3.01 6.90
CA GLY A 79 -7.12 -3.14 6.82
C GLY A 79 -7.56 -4.41 6.07
N GLU A 80 -8.67 -5.01 6.50
CA GLU A 80 -9.20 -6.26 5.91
C GLU A 80 -10.00 -6.03 4.61
N ASN A 81 -10.51 -4.80 4.42
CA ASN A 81 -11.38 -4.43 3.29
C ASN A 81 -10.66 -3.54 2.26
N ILE A 82 -9.35 -3.72 2.11
CA ILE A 82 -8.51 -2.92 1.23
C ILE A 82 -7.82 -3.83 0.23
N ARG A 83 -7.75 -3.39 -1.03
CA ARG A 83 -7.07 -4.10 -2.11
C ARG A 83 -5.63 -3.61 -2.20
N TYR A 84 -4.72 -4.35 -1.56
CA TYR A 84 -3.28 -4.10 -1.65
C TYR A 84 -2.72 -4.85 -2.85
N GLU A 85 -2.38 -4.12 -3.90
CA GLU A 85 -1.84 -4.69 -5.13
C GLU A 85 -0.54 -4.02 -5.57
N ILE A 86 0.40 -4.82 -6.05
CA ILE A 86 1.60 -4.37 -6.74
C ILE A 86 1.47 -4.82 -8.19
N HIS A 87 1.39 -3.83 -9.08
CA HIS A 87 1.26 -4.01 -10.52
C HIS A 87 2.64 -3.90 -11.16
N ILE A 88 2.99 -4.88 -11.97
CA ILE A 88 4.28 -4.95 -12.66
C ILE A 88 4.00 -5.05 -14.16
N ASP A 89 4.33 -3.97 -14.85
CA ASP A 89 4.46 -3.88 -16.30
C ASP A 89 5.95 -3.97 -16.66
N ASN A 90 6.34 -5.06 -17.32
CA ASN A 90 7.69 -5.29 -17.84
C ASN A 90 7.75 -5.14 -19.36
N ASN A 91 6.63 -4.92 -20.04
CA ASN A 91 6.57 -4.80 -21.48
C ASN A 91 5.69 -3.61 -21.88
N PRO A 92 6.30 -2.46 -22.23
CA PRO A 92 5.55 -1.24 -22.54
C PRO A 92 4.70 -1.35 -23.83
N SER A 93 4.85 -2.43 -24.60
CA SER A 93 4.03 -2.70 -25.79
C SER A 93 2.77 -3.52 -25.48
N TRP A 94 2.66 -4.10 -24.29
CA TRP A 94 1.52 -4.88 -23.88
C TRP A 94 0.51 -3.98 -23.15
N PRO A 95 -0.79 -4.01 -23.51
CA PRO A 95 -1.79 -3.26 -22.76
C PRO A 95 -2.06 -3.88 -21.39
N GLY A 96 -1.72 -3.16 -20.31
CA GLY A 96 -1.98 -3.53 -18.93
C GLY A 96 -0.86 -4.33 -18.27
N ASP A 97 -1.07 -4.76 -17.02
CA ASP A 97 0.00 -5.35 -16.20
C ASP A 97 0.19 -6.85 -16.47
N GLU A 98 1.44 -7.29 -16.66
CA GLU A 98 1.73 -8.72 -16.81
C GLU A 98 1.66 -9.48 -15.50
N ILE A 99 2.04 -8.85 -14.38
CA ILE A 99 2.06 -9.49 -13.08
C ILE A 99 1.40 -8.59 -12.06
N ILE A 100 0.43 -9.15 -11.32
CA ILE A 100 -0.20 -8.48 -10.19
C ILE A 100 0.01 -9.35 -8.96
N TYR A 101 0.63 -8.80 -7.93
CA TYR A 101 0.66 -9.41 -6.59
C TYR A 101 -0.44 -8.78 -5.74
N ARG A 102 -1.27 -9.60 -5.11
CA ARG A 102 -2.35 -9.16 -4.22
C ARG A 102 -2.11 -9.67 -2.81
N PHE A 103 -2.25 -8.77 -1.84
CA PHE A 103 -2.25 -9.11 -0.42
C PHE A 103 -3.66 -8.92 0.14
N THR A 104 -4.18 -9.95 0.80
CA THR A 104 -5.44 -9.90 1.54
C THR A 104 -5.17 -10.18 2.99
N PHE A 105 -5.51 -9.23 3.87
CA PHE A 105 -5.24 -9.32 5.30
C PHE A 105 -6.49 -9.74 6.06
N SER A 106 -6.29 -10.49 7.15
CA SER A 106 -7.33 -10.83 8.12
C SER A 106 -6.81 -10.61 9.53
N GLN A 107 -7.69 -10.13 10.40
CA GLN A 107 -7.39 -9.78 11.78
C GLN A 107 -8.25 -10.59 12.74
N ARG A 108 -7.65 -10.98 13.86
CA ARG A 108 -8.34 -11.67 14.95
C ARG A 108 -7.86 -11.14 16.30
N ASN A 109 -8.80 -10.74 17.15
CA ASN A 109 -8.52 -10.51 18.56
C ASN A 109 -8.51 -11.86 19.29
N GLU A 110 -7.41 -12.16 19.97
CA GLU A 110 -7.25 -13.39 20.76
C GLU A 110 -7.92 -13.28 22.14
N ASP A 111 -7.90 -12.09 22.74
CA ASP A 111 -8.45 -11.77 24.05
C ASP A 111 -9.51 -10.65 23.90
N PRO A 112 -10.80 -10.99 23.93
CA PRO A 112 -11.88 -10.01 23.83
C PRO A 112 -12.09 -9.21 25.13
N THR A 113 -11.40 -9.54 26.22
CA THR A 113 -11.54 -8.85 27.51
C THR A 113 -10.76 -7.54 27.58
N THR A 114 -9.96 -7.24 26.56
CA THR A 114 -9.16 -6.02 26.47
C THR A 114 -9.24 -5.36 25.10
N PHE A 115 -9.22 -4.04 25.07
CA PHE A 115 -9.12 -3.25 23.84
C PHE A 115 -7.67 -3.02 23.41
N PHE A 116 -6.69 -3.43 24.21
CA PHE A 116 -5.27 -3.27 23.85
C PHE A 116 -4.88 -4.29 22.78
N ASN A 117 -4.32 -3.81 21.68
CA ASN A 117 -3.78 -4.67 20.61
C ASN A 117 -2.53 -5.43 21.07
N ILE A 118 -1.80 -4.89 22.05
CA ILE A 118 -0.62 -5.51 22.66
C ILE A 118 -0.65 -5.24 24.16
N ARG A 119 -0.48 -6.27 24.98
CA ARG A 119 -0.51 -6.16 26.45
C ARG A 119 0.32 -7.28 27.08
N LEU A 120 1.07 -6.97 28.15
CA LEU A 120 1.87 -7.96 28.88
C LEU A 120 2.83 -8.77 27.99
N GLY A 121 3.42 -8.11 26.98
CA GLY A 121 4.31 -8.76 26.00
C GLY A 121 3.62 -9.70 25.01
N LYS A 122 2.28 -9.76 25.00
CA LYS A 122 1.48 -10.56 24.08
C LYS A 122 0.79 -9.67 23.05
N GLN A 123 0.75 -10.14 21.81
CA GLN A 123 -0.03 -9.55 20.73
C GLN A 123 -1.46 -10.09 20.80
N ASN A 124 -2.43 -9.22 21.10
CA ASN A 124 -3.84 -9.53 21.10
C ASN A 124 -4.43 -9.50 19.68
N LEU A 125 -4.15 -8.42 18.94
CA LEU A 125 -4.59 -8.28 17.55
C LEU A 125 -3.62 -9.01 16.63
N LYS A 126 -3.96 -10.25 16.26
CA LYS A 126 -3.23 -11.06 15.31
C LYS A 126 -3.64 -10.70 13.89
N THR A 127 -2.66 -10.48 13.02
CA THR A 127 -2.89 -10.20 11.60
C THR A 127 -2.18 -11.25 10.77
N THR A 128 -2.90 -11.81 9.82
CA THR A 128 -2.37 -12.72 8.80
C THR A 128 -2.66 -12.20 7.40
N TYR A 129 -1.94 -12.70 6.41
CA TYR A 129 -2.20 -12.38 5.01
C TYR A 129 -2.14 -13.59 4.10
N THR A 130 -2.90 -13.51 3.02
CA THR A 130 -2.75 -14.35 1.84
C THR A 130 -2.10 -13.51 0.75
N LEU A 131 -1.02 -14.04 0.15
CA LEU A 131 -0.37 -13.45 -1.02
C LEU A 131 -0.75 -14.27 -2.24
N GLU A 132 -1.32 -13.61 -3.24
CA GLU A 132 -1.70 -14.22 -4.51
C GLU A 132 -1.01 -13.53 -5.68
N LYS A 133 -0.91 -14.23 -6.81
CA LYS A 133 -0.35 -13.71 -8.05
C LYS A 133 -1.29 -13.93 -9.21
N SER A 134 -1.47 -12.90 -10.02
CA SER A 134 -2.08 -12.98 -11.34
C SER A 134 -1.03 -12.77 -12.42
N THR A 135 -1.16 -13.50 -13.53
CA THR A 135 -0.35 -13.31 -14.75
C THR A 135 -1.20 -13.15 -16.01
N ASN A 136 -2.48 -12.78 -15.83
CA ASN A 136 -3.45 -12.65 -16.91
C ASN A 136 -4.29 -11.37 -16.76
N GLY A 137 -3.63 -10.28 -16.34
CA GLY A 137 -4.26 -8.98 -16.15
C GLY A 137 -5.32 -8.97 -15.05
N GLY A 138 -5.10 -9.73 -13.96
CA GLY A 138 -6.00 -9.73 -12.80
C GLY A 138 -7.28 -10.57 -12.96
N ARG A 139 -7.40 -11.38 -14.02
CA ARG A 139 -8.59 -12.23 -14.22
C ARG A 139 -8.64 -13.41 -13.25
N THR A 140 -7.50 -14.01 -12.95
CA THR A 140 -7.37 -15.09 -11.97
C THR A 140 -6.18 -14.84 -11.07
N PHE A 141 -6.31 -15.23 -9.80
CA PHE A 141 -5.27 -15.15 -8.79
C PHE A 141 -4.94 -16.55 -8.28
N LEU A 142 -3.64 -16.87 -8.23
CA LEU A 142 -3.14 -18.12 -7.69
C LEU A 142 -2.43 -17.83 -6.36
N PRO A 143 -2.73 -18.58 -5.28
CA PRO A 143 -2.10 -18.37 -4.00
C PRO A 143 -0.61 -18.75 -4.04
N ILE A 144 0.23 -17.88 -3.47
CA ILE A 144 1.66 -18.10 -3.20
C ILE A 144 1.84 -18.46 -1.72
N LEU A 145 1.22 -17.67 -0.83
CA LEU A 145 1.21 -17.88 0.61
C LEU A 145 -0.21 -17.73 1.11
N VAL A 146 -0.61 -18.56 2.08
CA VAL A 146 -1.93 -18.55 2.69
C VAL A 146 -1.76 -18.49 4.20
N ASN A 147 -2.51 -17.61 4.87
CA ASN A 147 -2.46 -17.42 6.33
C ASN A 147 -1.04 -17.15 6.88
N ALA A 148 -0.22 -16.42 6.12
CA ALA A 148 1.11 -16.02 6.56
C ALA A 148 1.02 -14.96 7.66
N ASN A 149 1.91 -15.01 8.65
CA ASN A 149 1.89 -14.07 9.77
C ASN A 149 2.42 -12.69 9.37
N VAL A 150 1.72 -11.63 9.79
CA VAL A 150 2.28 -10.28 9.81
C VAL A 150 3.11 -10.13 11.10
N PRO A 151 4.36 -9.67 11.02
CA PRO A 151 5.16 -9.41 12.22
C PRO A 151 4.50 -8.39 13.15
N PRO A 152 4.60 -8.56 14.48
CA PRO A 152 4.05 -7.59 15.42
C PRO A 152 4.79 -6.24 15.33
N PRO A 153 4.12 -5.12 15.65
CA PRO A 153 4.76 -3.81 15.68
C PRO A 153 5.82 -3.72 16.78
N ARG A 154 6.83 -2.88 16.55
CA ARG A 154 7.91 -2.63 17.52
C ARG A 154 7.43 -1.68 18.60
N ILE A 155 7.09 -2.20 19.78
CA ILE A 155 6.51 -1.42 20.89
C ILE A 155 7.52 -0.70 21.80
N GLY A 156 8.82 -0.99 21.67
CA GLY A 156 9.88 -0.36 22.47
C GLY A 156 9.86 -0.73 23.96
N GLU A 157 10.73 -0.09 24.75
CA GLU A 157 10.97 -0.43 26.16
C GLU A 157 9.84 0.02 27.10
N ARG A 158 8.98 0.95 26.67
CA ARG A 158 7.88 1.51 27.48
C ARG A 158 6.58 0.67 27.40
N SER A 159 6.69 -0.61 27.07
CA SER A 159 5.54 -1.51 27.02
C SER A 159 4.98 -1.79 28.42
N ILE A 160 3.65 -1.85 28.57
CA ILE A 160 3.00 -2.27 29.82
C ILE A 160 3.32 -3.74 30.09
N SER A 161 4.20 -3.98 31.06
CA SER A 161 4.60 -5.31 31.52
C SER A 161 3.89 -5.76 32.80
N SER A 162 3.18 -4.84 33.47
CA SER A 162 2.47 -5.10 34.73
C SER A 162 0.94 -5.22 34.51
N PRO A 163 0.23 -6.02 35.33
CA PRO A 163 -1.24 -6.07 35.31
C PRO A 163 -1.94 -4.76 35.72
N VAL A 164 -1.27 -3.92 36.51
CA VAL A 164 -1.83 -2.70 37.14
C VAL A 164 -1.65 -1.43 36.30
N GLY A 165 -1.03 -1.52 35.11
CA GLY A 165 -0.76 -0.36 34.25
C GLY A 165 0.53 0.37 34.64
N LEU A 166 0.79 1.51 33.99
CA LEU A 166 1.81 2.47 34.44
C LEU A 166 1.40 3.11 35.76
#